data_AF-A0A1G3ZR13-F1
#
_entry.id   AF-A0A1G3ZR13-F1
#
_cell.length_a   1.000
_cell.length_b   1.000
_cell.length_c   1.000
_cell.angle_alpha   90.00
_cell.angle_beta   90.00
_cell.angle_gamma   90.00
#
_symmetry.space_group_name_H-M   'P 1'
#
loop_
_entity.id
_entity.type
_entity.pdbx_description
1 polymer ?
#
loop_
_entity_poly.entity_id
_entity_poly.type
_entity_poly.pdbx_seq_one_letter_code
_entity_poly.pdbx_strand_id
1 'polypeptide(L)'
;MRTTGSKFKLPSLLLAVLLLPAGASAAGTSSAAFLRIGWGARSAAMGDAFTAAADDVDAVYWNPAGLNQVKRLQQTFGHNNWLDGLNAEHAAFALRHDARSVIGAGVGFLSYGDIERGNKFGYTEGYYSASDMALLFSYARQWKPKLAVGGNFKIIRERIESDSAQAFALDAGAQYDYSPKLKLGATLKNLGTGITLDKTPGPLPLGLRAGAAYQYKKDLLLTSDVSLPFDDSLSLHFGGEYLYPTMVKGVRLALRGGFKTSSMGYLGALSAISLGFGLEKGGLGLDYALSPYGDLGMAHRLSLKIKFDVLSGGRGTEIEVEKNGRKVKRGAAAVYAETMQWFSARTVSEKLDKGEQALLLQKIIDKFAPFGVDVSGAKAQLAGLKNGGK
;
A
#
# COMPACT_ATOMS: atom_id res chain seq x y z
N MET A 1 -21.23 -0.01 47.47
CA MET A 1 -21.25 -0.14 45.99
C MET A 1 -19.90 0.27 45.45
N ARG A 2 -19.03 -0.69 45.14
CA ARG A 2 -17.69 -0.46 44.59
C ARG A 2 -17.72 -0.70 43.08
N THR A 3 -17.36 0.31 42.31
CA THR A 3 -17.13 0.24 40.86
C THR A 3 -15.73 -0.33 40.61
N THR A 4 -15.64 -1.55 40.09
CA THR A 4 -14.38 -2.14 39.59
C THR A 4 -14.25 -1.86 38.09
N GLY A 5 -13.47 -0.84 37.74
CA GLY A 5 -12.98 -0.63 36.38
C GLY A 5 -11.82 -1.57 36.06
N SER A 6 -11.97 -2.40 35.04
CA SER A 6 -10.89 -3.24 34.50
C SER A 6 -9.87 -2.38 33.75
N LYS A 7 -8.76 -2.04 34.39
CA LYS A 7 -7.58 -1.47 33.73
C LYS A 7 -6.86 -2.59 32.97
N PHE A 8 -7.06 -2.68 31.65
CA PHE A 8 -6.26 -3.55 30.79
C PHE A 8 -4.82 -3.01 30.73
N LYS A 9 -3.87 -3.85 31.16
CA LYS A 9 -2.43 -3.55 31.19
C LYS A 9 -1.86 -3.60 29.76
N LEU A 10 -1.67 -2.42 29.16
CA LEU A 10 -1.08 -2.25 27.83
C LEU A 10 0.47 -2.22 27.73
N PRO A 11 1.32 -2.19 28.80
CA PRO A 11 2.74 -1.93 28.59
C PRO A 11 3.63 -3.18 28.40
N SER A 12 3.15 -4.41 28.61
CA SER A 12 4.03 -5.60 28.61
C SER A 12 4.32 -6.18 27.22
N LEU A 13 3.40 -6.04 26.25
CA LEU A 13 3.61 -6.60 24.90
C LEU A 13 4.49 -5.70 24.01
N LEU A 14 4.45 -4.38 24.22
CA LEU A 14 5.30 -3.41 23.53
C LEU A 14 6.75 -3.44 24.03
N LEU A 15 6.96 -3.80 25.30
CA LEU A 15 8.30 -3.86 25.89
C LEU A 15 9.05 -5.16 25.55
N ALA A 16 8.33 -6.25 25.23
CA ALA A 16 8.95 -7.52 24.82
C ALA A 16 9.58 -7.49 23.41
N VAL A 17 9.15 -6.57 22.54
CA VAL A 17 9.75 -6.38 21.20
C VAL A 17 11.07 -5.59 21.29
N LEU A 18 11.32 -4.87 22.38
CA LEU A 18 12.53 -4.05 22.58
C LEU A 18 13.76 -4.83 23.11
N LEU A 19 13.65 -6.13 23.37
CA LEU A 19 14.71 -6.93 24.02
C LEU A 19 15.28 -8.04 23.15
N LEU A 20 15.10 -7.99 21.82
CA LEU A 20 15.84 -8.87 20.92
C LEU A 20 17.31 -8.42 20.86
N PRO A 21 18.29 -9.30 21.11
CA PRO A 21 19.70 -8.94 20.97
C PRO A 21 19.96 -8.56 19.50
N ALA A 22 20.22 -7.27 19.27
CA ALA A 22 20.64 -6.74 17.99
C ALA A 22 22.10 -7.12 17.75
N GLY A 23 22.30 -8.30 17.19
CA GLY A 23 23.61 -8.80 16.78
C GLY A 23 23.47 -9.65 15.53
N ALA A 24 23.23 -9.03 14.36
CA ALA A 24 23.34 -9.73 13.10
C ALA A 24 24.83 -9.83 12.72
N SER A 25 25.47 -10.96 13.02
CA SER A 25 26.84 -11.29 12.57
C SER A 25 26.90 -11.66 11.07
N ALA A 26 25.88 -11.30 10.28
CA ALA A 26 25.69 -11.73 8.90
C ALA A 26 25.41 -10.56 7.93
N ALA A 27 25.87 -9.35 8.29
CA ALA A 27 25.72 -8.15 7.47
C ALA A 27 26.24 -8.39 6.03
N GLY A 28 25.37 -8.21 5.03
CA GLY A 28 25.76 -8.28 3.62
C GLY A 28 25.95 -9.69 3.06
N THR A 29 25.38 -10.72 3.70
CA THR A 29 25.48 -12.12 3.24
C THR A 29 24.33 -12.56 2.34
N SER A 30 23.34 -11.70 2.09
CA SER A 30 22.22 -12.00 1.19
C SER A 30 22.50 -11.59 -0.25
N SER A 31 21.89 -12.33 -1.17
CA SER A 31 21.79 -11.96 -2.58
C SER A 31 20.51 -11.17 -2.85
N ALA A 32 20.28 -10.67 -4.06
CA ALA A 32 19.10 -9.89 -4.40
C ALA A 32 18.91 -8.66 -3.50
N ALA A 33 20.01 -7.96 -3.20
CA ALA A 33 20.00 -6.75 -2.36
C ALA A 33 19.05 -5.67 -2.88
N PHE A 34 18.77 -5.64 -4.19
CA PHE A 34 17.78 -4.74 -4.81
C PHE A 34 16.37 -4.87 -4.20
N LEU A 35 16.03 -6.02 -3.60
CA LEU A 35 14.76 -6.24 -2.90
C LEU A 35 14.57 -5.36 -1.66
N ARG A 36 15.63 -4.67 -1.21
CA ARG A 36 15.60 -3.70 -0.11
C ARG A 36 15.26 -2.28 -0.59
N ILE A 37 15.34 -2.01 -1.90
CA ILE A 37 15.04 -0.71 -2.47
C ILE A 37 13.53 -0.49 -2.42
N GLY A 38 13.10 0.42 -1.55
CA GLY A 38 11.69 0.71 -1.30
C GLY A 38 10.95 1.26 -2.52
N TRP A 39 9.74 0.76 -2.76
CA TRP A 39 8.85 1.27 -3.81
C TRP A 39 8.06 2.49 -3.35
N GLY A 40 7.75 3.40 -4.27
CA GLY A 40 7.01 4.63 -4.04
C GLY A 40 7.85 5.81 -3.52
N ALA A 41 7.59 7.00 -4.02
CA ALA A 41 8.18 8.24 -3.51
C ALA A 41 7.50 8.68 -2.20
N ARG A 42 6.20 8.42 -2.03
CA ARG A 42 5.46 8.75 -0.79
C ARG A 42 6.06 8.08 0.45
N SER A 43 6.31 6.77 0.38
CA SER A 43 6.97 5.96 1.41
C SER A 43 8.42 6.41 1.66
N ALA A 44 9.17 6.67 0.59
CA ALA A 44 10.55 7.14 0.66
C ALA A 44 10.67 8.47 1.42
N ALA A 45 9.79 9.44 1.09
CA ALA A 45 9.75 10.74 1.76
C ALA A 45 9.40 10.63 3.25
N MET A 46 8.69 9.57 3.65
CA MET A 46 8.37 9.26 5.04
C MET A 46 9.41 8.34 5.69
N GLY A 47 10.63 8.30 5.15
CA GLY A 47 11.75 7.55 5.74
C GLY A 47 11.53 6.05 5.73
N ASP A 48 10.83 5.51 4.72
CA ASP A 48 10.55 4.07 4.57
C ASP A 48 9.70 3.48 5.74
N ALA A 49 9.07 4.33 6.56
CA ALA A 49 8.15 3.96 7.65
C ALA A 49 6.72 3.75 7.15
N PHE A 50 6.50 2.72 6.33
CA PHE A 50 5.25 2.56 5.57
C PHE A 50 4.50 1.26 5.87
N THR A 51 4.96 0.40 6.79
CA THR A 51 4.36 -0.93 7.04
C THR A 51 2.91 -0.83 7.53
N ALA A 52 2.62 0.12 8.42
CA ALA A 52 1.25 0.38 8.90
C ALA A 52 0.52 1.47 8.09
N ALA A 53 1.27 2.37 7.44
CA ALA A 53 0.73 3.44 6.61
C ALA A 53 0.39 3.00 5.17
N ALA A 54 0.77 1.78 4.77
CA ALA A 54 0.45 1.17 3.50
C ALA A 54 -1.07 1.12 3.28
N ASP A 55 -1.58 2.07 2.49
CA ASP A 55 -3.00 2.25 2.19
C ASP A 55 -3.27 2.56 0.71
N ASP A 56 -2.27 2.41 -0.16
CA ASP A 56 -2.32 2.58 -1.60
C ASP A 56 -1.66 1.40 -2.33
N VAL A 57 -1.57 1.46 -3.66
CA VAL A 57 -1.00 0.39 -4.50
C VAL A 57 0.47 0.05 -4.17
N ASP A 58 1.24 0.95 -3.56
CA ASP A 58 2.62 0.67 -3.12
C ASP A 58 2.64 -0.36 -1.96
N ALA A 59 1.48 -0.64 -1.35
CA ALA A 59 1.30 -1.73 -0.38
C ALA A 59 1.69 -3.11 -0.94
N VAL A 60 1.65 -3.33 -2.26
CA VAL A 60 2.19 -4.55 -2.90
C VAL A 60 3.59 -4.85 -2.38
N TYR A 61 4.45 -3.84 -2.29
CA TYR A 61 5.81 -3.99 -1.77
C TYR A 61 5.85 -3.92 -0.25
N TRP A 62 5.24 -2.91 0.37
CA TRP A 62 5.46 -2.62 1.80
C TRP A 62 4.74 -3.56 2.76
N ASN A 63 3.44 -3.79 2.53
CA ASN A 63 2.62 -4.67 3.33
C ASN A 63 1.41 -5.14 2.53
N PRO A 64 1.38 -6.38 2.04
CA PRO A 64 0.28 -6.85 1.19
C PRO A 64 -1.08 -6.78 1.88
N ALA A 65 -1.17 -6.86 3.22
CA ALA A 65 -2.44 -6.64 3.93
C ALA A 65 -3.00 -5.22 3.73
N GLY A 66 -2.11 -4.24 3.56
CA GLY A 66 -2.44 -2.84 3.28
C GLY A 66 -3.21 -2.63 1.98
N LEU A 67 -3.08 -3.54 1.01
CA LEU A 67 -3.87 -3.50 -0.23
C LEU A 67 -5.37 -3.54 0.04
N ASN A 68 -5.82 -4.11 1.15
CA ASN A 68 -7.23 -4.11 1.50
C ASN A 68 -7.80 -2.71 1.80
N GLN A 69 -6.96 -1.67 1.91
CA GLN A 69 -7.38 -0.27 1.98
C GLN A 69 -7.65 0.34 0.59
N VAL A 70 -7.15 -0.28 -0.49
CA VAL A 70 -7.34 0.18 -1.86
C VAL A 70 -8.80 -0.04 -2.29
N LYS A 71 -9.55 1.07 -2.43
CA LYS A 71 -10.99 1.03 -2.75
C LYS A 71 -11.31 1.02 -4.24
N ARG A 72 -10.41 1.60 -5.03
CA ARG A 72 -10.55 1.79 -6.48
C ARG A 72 -9.43 1.04 -7.17
N LEU A 73 -9.58 0.77 -8.46
CA LEU A 73 -8.45 0.31 -9.23
C LEU A 73 -7.33 1.36 -9.16
N GLN A 74 -6.12 0.93 -8.81
CA GLN A 74 -4.96 1.79 -8.73
C GLN A 74 -3.80 1.21 -9.53
N GLN A 75 -3.06 2.09 -10.17
CA GLN A 75 -1.76 1.81 -10.78
C GLN A 75 -0.74 2.80 -10.25
N THR A 76 0.51 2.37 -10.14
CA THR A 76 1.65 3.22 -9.82
C THR A 76 2.79 2.88 -10.75
N PHE A 77 3.55 3.90 -11.12
CA PHE A 77 4.80 3.79 -11.85
C PHE A 77 5.78 4.67 -11.11
N GLY A 78 6.97 4.17 -10.81
CA GLY A 78 7.96 4.99 -10.16
C GLY A 78 9.35 4.75 -10.70
N HIS A 79 10.06 5.86 -10.78
CA HIS A 79 11.44 5.96 -11.23
C HIS A 79 12.27 6.45 -10.06
N ASN A 80 13.40 5.80 -9.85
CA ASN A 80 14.32 6.09 -8.77
C ASN A 80 15.72 6.19 -9.34
N ASN A 81 16.18 7.42 -9.52
CA ASN A 81 17.58 7.69 -9.81
C ASN A 81 18.35 7.50 -8.50
N TRP A 82 19.06 6.37 -8.43
CA TRP A 82 19.78 5.93 -7.26
C TRP A 82 21.26 6.32 -7.36
N LEU A 83 22.04 5.80 -6.44
CA LEU A 83 23.46 6.08 -6.30
C LEU A 83 24.23 5.47 -7.48
N ASP A 84 25.32 6.14 -7.87
CA ASP A 84 26.30 5.62 -8.84
C ASP A 84 25.69 5.22 -10.20
N GLY A 85 24.73 6.00 -10.71
CA GLY A 85 24.10 5.75 -12.00
C GLY A 85 23.09 4.60 -12.03
N LEU A 86 22.84 3.94 -10.89
CA LEU A 86 21.84 2.89 -10.76
C LEU A 86 20.43 3.47 -10.91
N ASN A 87 19.59 2.80 -11.69
CA ASN A 87 18.19 3.20 -11.87
C ASN A 87 17.26 2.07 -11.45
N ALA A 88 16.36 2.37 -10.52
CA ALA A 88 15.33 1.42 -10.09
C ALA A 88 13.94 1.86 -10.58
N GLU A 89 13.32 1.02 -11.38
CA GLU A 89 11.96 1.21 -11.87
C GLU A 89 11.01 0.28 -11.13
N HIS A 90 9.78 0.73 -10.92
CA HIS A 90 8.70 -0.14 -10.50
C HIS A 90 7.38 0.23 -11.13
N ALA A 91 6.53 -0.76 -11.31
CA ALA A 91 5.13 -0.57 -11.61
C ALA A 91 4.31 -1.53 -10.76
N ALA A 92 3.15 -1.08 -10.28
CA ALA A 92 2.24 -1.96 -9.56
C ALA A 92 0.78 -1.62 -9.87
N PHE A 93 -0.06 -2.62 -9.68
CA PHE A 93 -1.48 -2.62 -9.96
C PHE A 93 -2.20 -3.22 -8.75
N ALA A 94 -3.33 -2.63 -8.37
CA ALA A 94 -4.20 -3.16 -7.34
C ALA A 94 -5.66 -3.03 -7.75
N LEU A 95 -6.39 -4.15 -7.74
CA LEU A 95 -7.79 -4.24 -8.09
C LEU A 95 -8.57 -4.86 -6.94
N ARG A 96 -9.59 -4.15 -6.48
CA ARG A 96 -10.58 -4.72 -5.57
C ARG A 96 -11.37 -5.80 -6.29
N HIS A 97 -11.18 -7.04 -5.87
CA HIS A 97 -11.85 -8.19 -6.45
C HIS A 97 -13.27 -8.36 -5.90
N ASP A 98 -13.44 -8.19 -4.59
CA ASP A 98 -14.74 -8.21 -3.92
C ASP A 98 -14.78 -7.26 -2.69
N ALA A 99 -15.88 -7.32 -1.93
CA ALA A 99 -16.09 -6.45 -0.76
C ALA A 99 -15.03 -6.62 0.35
N ARG A 100 -14.32 -7.74 0.39
CA ARG A 100 -13.34 -8.12 1.40
C ARG A 100 -11.97 -8.45 0.83
N SER A 101 -11.79 -8.54 -0.48
CA SER A 101 -10.51 -8.95 -1.08
C SER A 101 -10.01 -8.02 -2.17
N VAL A 102 -8.67 -7.96 -2.29
CA VAL A 102 -7.95 -7.17 -3.28
C VAL A 102 -6.86 -8.06 -3.86
N ILE A 103 -6.76 -8.08 -5.19
CA ILE A 103 -5.64 -8.68 -5.90
C ILE A 103 -4.69 -7.56 -6.34
N GLY A 104 -3.41 -7.86 -6.37
CA GLY A 104 -2.40 -6.95 -6.86
C GLY A 104 -1.32 -7.67 -7.64
N ALA A 105 -0.60 -6.92 -8.44
CA ALA A 105 0.61 -7.38 -9.10
C ALA A 105 1.62 -6.23 -9.13
N GLY A 106 2.90 -6.55 -9.12
CA GLY A 106 3.96 -5.57 -9.21
C GLY A 106 5.17 -6.11 -9.95
N VAL A 107 5.92 -5.21 -10.58
CA VAL A 107 7.23 -5.47 -11.15
C VAL A 107 8.19 -4.41 -10.64
N GLY A 108 9.35 -4.85 -10.15
CA GLY A 108 10.49 -3.99 -9.86
C GLY A 108 11.66 -4.40 -10.73
N PHE A 109 12.40 -3.42 -11.23
CA PHE A 109 13.56 -3.62 -12.08
C PHE A 109 14.70 -2.71 -11.63
N LEU A 110 15.89 -3.26 -11.46
CA LEU A 110 17.11 -2.49 -11.17
C LEU A 110 18.05 -2.63 -12.37
N SER A 111 18.44 -1.51 -12.96
CA SER A 111 19.49 -1.44 -13.97
C SER A 111 20.79 -0.98 -13.33
N TYR A 112 21.86 -1.73 -13.57
CA TYR A 112 23.20 -1.37 -13.13
C TYR A 112 23.95 -0.47 -14.11
N GLY A 113 23.37 -0.19 -15.29
CA GLY A 113 24.06 0.51 -16.36
C GLY A 113 25.21 -0.31 -16.95
N ASP A 114 26.11 0.37 -17.64
CA ASP A 114 27.33 -0.21 -18.20
C ASP A 114 28.42 -0.24 -17.15
N ILE A 115 28.93 -1.43 -16.84
CA ILE A 115 29.99 -1.68 -15.87
C ILE A 115 31.29 -1.91 -16.61
N GLU A 116 32.34 -1.20 -16.21
CA GLU A 116 33.68 -1.34 -16.79
C GLU A 116 34.29 -2.71 -16.48
N ARG A 117 34.80 -3.38 -17.52
CA ARG A 117 35.56 -4.62 -17.40
C ARG A 117 37.04 -4.28 -17.18
N GLY A 118 37.50 -4.31 -15.94
CA GLY A 118 38.92 -4.15 -15.63
C GLY A 118 39.73 -5.43 -15.89
N ASN A 119 40.93 -5.30 -16.44
CA ASN A 119 41.91 -6.39 -16.50
C ASN A 119 42.89 -6.34 -15.32
N LYS A 120 43.76 -7.36 -15.23
CA LYS A 120 44.76 -7.48 -14.15
C LYS A 120 45.79 -6.34 -14.09
N PHE A 121 45.85 -5.51 -15.13
CA PHE A 121 46.75 -4.35 -15.22
C PHE A 121 46.03 -3.02 -14.97
N GLY A 122 44.71 -3.04 -14.69
CA GLY A 122 43.91 -1.85 -14.44
C GLY A 122 43.42 -1.14 -15.71
N TYR A 123 43.55 -1.75 -16.89
CA TYR A 123 42.97 -1.22 -18.13
C TYR A 123 41.56 -1.75 -18.35
N THR A 124 40.70 -0.94 -18.97
CA THR A 124 39.33 -1.31 -19.35
C THR A 124 39.34 -2.14 -20.64
N GLU A 125 38.82 -3.37 -20.58
CA GLU A 125 38.68 -4.35 -21.68
C GLU A 125 37.23 -4.45 -22.18
N GLY A 126 36.48 -3.35 -22.11
CA GLY A 126 35.09 -3.26 -22.55
C GLY A 126 34.10 -3.06 -21.41
N TYR A 127 32.82 -3.26 -21.71
CA TYR A 127 31.70 -3.03 -20.79
C TYR A 127 30.78 -4.24 -20.75
N TYR A 128 30.12 -4.44 -19.61
CA TYR A 128 29.05 -5.41 -19.47
C TYR A 128 27.92 -4.81 -18.63
N SER A 129 26.70 -5.31 -18.79
CA SER A 129 25.53 -4.84 -18.05
C SER A 129 25.04 -5.90 -17.07
N ALA A 130 24.50 -5.44 -15.93
CA ALA A 130 23.74 -6.28 -15.01
C ALA A 130 22.34 -5.70 -14.78
N SER A 131 21.38 -6.57 -14.47
CA SER A 131 20.01 -6.16 -14.17
C SER A 131 19.30 -7.16 -13.28
N ASP A 132 18.48 -6.65 -12.38
CA ASP A 132 17.66 -7.47 -11.50
C ASP A 132 16.17 -7.17 -11.70
N MET A 133 15.34 -8.18 -11.50
CA MET A 133 13.90 -8.07 -11.64
C MET A 133 13.17 -8.87 -10.56
N ALA A 134 12.09 -8.30 -10.03
CA ALA A 134 11.16 -9.00 -9.15
C ALA A 134 9.72 -8.83 -9.65
N LEU A 135 9.02 -9.94 -9.87
CA LEU A 135 7.58 -9.97 -10.10
C LEU A 135 6.88 -10.35 -8.80
N LEU A 136 5.87 -9.59 -8.41
CA LEU A 136 5.09 -9.77 -7.20
C LEU A 136 3.64 -10.05 -7.60
N PHE A 137 3.05 -11.11 -7.05
CA PHE A 137 1.61 -11.39 -7.13
C PHE A 137 1.03 -11.33 -5.73
N SER A 138 0.09 -10.41 -5.52
CA SER A 138 -0.43 -10.08 -4.20
C SER A 138 -1.89 -10.48 -4.05
N TYR A 139 -2.22 -11.00 -2.88
CA TYR A 139 -3.60 -11.18 -2.46
C TYR A 139 -3.78 -10.66 -1.04
N ALA A 140 -4.83 -9.88 -0.82
CA ALA A 140 -5.19 -9.33 0.48
C ALA A 140 -6.65 -9.58 0.78
N ARG A 141 -6.96 -9.82 2.05
CA ARG A 141 -8.33 -10.08 2.50
C ARG A 141 -8.59 -9.50 3.89
N GLN A 142 -9.75 -8.88 4.06
CA GLN A 142 -10.33 -8.58 5.38
C GLN A 142 -10.70 -9.90 6.08
N TRP A 143 -9.90 -10.30 7.07
CA TRP A 143 -10.11 -11.54 7.84
C TRP A 143 -11.15 -11.36 8.94
N LYS A 144 -11.05 -10.25 9.68
CA LYS A 144 -12.01 -9.81 10.72
C LYS A 144 -12.30 -8.32 10.56
N PRO A 145 -13.34 -7.73 11.15
CA PRO A 145 -13.70 -6.32 10.94
C PRO A 145 -12.57 -5.29 11.12
N LYS A 146 -11.57 -5.59 11.97
CA LYS A 146 -10.41 -4.73 12.24
C LYS A 146 -9.08 -5.33 11.78
N LEU A 147 -9.08 -6.51 11.15
CA LEU A 147 -7.87 -7.24 10.77
C LEU A 147 -7.91 -7.59 9.29
N ALA A 148 -6.95 -7.07 8.54
CA ALA A 148 -6.63 -7.49 7.20
C ALA A 148 -5.35 -8.33 7.21
N VAL A 149 -5.31 -9.33 6.33
CA VAL A 149 -4.13 -10.16 6.07
C VAL A 149 -3.85 -10.16 4.58
N GLY A 150 -2.61 -10.37 4.19
CA GLY A 150 -2.24 -10.51 2.79
C GLY A 150 -0.94 -11.25 2.63
N GLY A 151 -0.67 -11.67 1.40
CA GLY A 151 0.58 -12.33 1.05
C GLY A 151 0.99 -12.01 -0.37
N ASN A 152 2.29 -12.15 -0.62
CA ASN A 152 2.88 -12.05 -1.95
C ASN A 152 3.52 -13.37 -2.33
N PHE A 153 3.40 -13.75 -3.59
CA PHE A 153 4.32 -14.66 -4.25
C PHE A 153 5.28 -13.87 -5.13
N LYS A 154 6.57 -14.16 -5.06
CA LYS A 154 7.63 -13.46 -5.79
C LYS A 154 8.40 -14.39 -6.71
N ILE A 155 8.67 -13.90 -7.92
CA ILE A 155 9.65 -14.46 -8.83
C ILE A 155 10.76 -13.43 -8.97
N ILE A 156 11.97 -13.82 -8.58
CA ILE A 156 13.15 -12.96 -8.54
C ILE A 156 14.12 -13.48 -9.59
N ARG A 157 14.71 -12.58 -10.37
CA ARG A 157 15.71 -12.91 -11.37
C ARG A 157 16.83 -11.89 -11.33
N GLU A 158 18.07 -12.38 -11.26
CA GLU A 158 19.27 -11.58 -11.47
C GLU A 158 19.89 -11.98 -12.80
N ARG A 159 20.48 -11.02 -13.51
CA ARG A 159 21.20 -11.23 -14.76
C ARG A 159 22.50 -10.45 -14.72
N ILE A 160 23.61 -11.13 -15.01
CA ILE A 160 24.92 -10.52 -15.21
C ILE A 160 25.42 -11.04 -16.55
N GLU A 161 25.62 -10.14 -17.52
CA GLU A 161 26.05 -10.51 -18.88
C GLU A 161 25.11 -11.56 -19.54
N SER A 162 25.61 -12.77 -19.81
CA SER A 162 24.85 -13.90 -20.36
C SER A 162 24.20 -14.77 -19.30
N ASP A 163 24.66 -14.67 -18.05
CA ASP A 163 24.26 -15.56 -16.98
C ASP A 163 23.03 -15.02 -16.24
N SER A 164 22.20 -15.92 -15.75
CA SER A 164 21.06 -15.54 -14.94
C SER A 164 20.69 -16.58 -13.92
N ALA A 165 20.21 -16.12 -12.78
CA ALA A 165 19.71 -16.95 -11.70
C ALA A 165 18.29 -16.54 -11.32
N GLN A 166 17.53 -17.48 -10.77
CA GLN A 166 16.16 -17.24 -10.33
C GLN A 166 15.95 -17.75 -8.91
N ALA A 167 15.05 -17.07 -8.19
CA ALA A 167 14.61 -17.44 -6.87
C ALA A 167 13.11 -17.22 -6.72
N PHE A 168 12.49 -17.96 -5.80
CA PHE A 168 11.10 -17.76 -5.41
C PHE A 168 11.03 -17.34 -3.96
N ALA A 169 10.08 -16.45 -3.65
CA ALA A 169 9.87 -16.01 -2.28
C ALA A 169 8.40 -15.77 -1.96
N LEU A 170 8.10 -15.77 -0.68
CA LEU A 170 6.81 -15.41 -0.10
C LEU A 170 6.97 -14.22 0.83
N ASP A 171 5.96 -13.34 0.81
CA ASP A 171 5.74 -12.39 1.89
C ASP A 171 4.43 -12.71 2.59
N ALA A 172 4.35 -12.36 3.88
CA ALA A 172 3.12 -12.36 4.64
C ALA A 172 2.96 -11.01 5.34
N GLY A 173 1.74 -10.47 5.33
CA GLY A 173 1.42 -9.18 5.92
C GLY A 173 0.15 -9.24 6.76
N ALA A 174 0.10 -8.41 7.79
CA ALA A 174 -1.09 -8.14 8.58
C ALA A 174 -1.21 -6.63 8.84
N GLN A 175 -2.45 -6.16 8.90
CA GLN A 175 -2.77 -4.79 9.30
C GLN A 175 -3.98 -4.80 10.23
N TYR A 176 -3.84 -4.15 11.39
CA TYR A 176 -4.84 -4.13 12.45
C TYR A 176 -5.26 -2.70 12.80
N ASP A 177 -6.55 -2.41 12.64
CA ASP A 177 -7.16 -1.14 13.03
C ASP A 177 -7.43 -1.14 14.54
N TYR A 178 -6.41 -0.80 15.34
CA TYR A 178 -6.52 -0.75 16.80
C TYR A 178 -7.58 0.26 17.25
N SER A 179 -7.58 1.46 16.65
CA SER A 179 -8.59 2.50 16.85
C SER A 179 -8.85 3.25 15.54
N PRO A 180 -9.87 4.13 15.45
CA PRO A 180 -10.12 4.93 14.25
C PRO A 180 -8.94 5.81 13.82
N LYS A 181 -8.00 6.09 14.73
CA LYS A 181 -6.80 6.90 14.47
C LYS A 181 -5.51 6.09 14.45
N LEU A 182 -5.48 4.86 14.97
CA LEU A 182 -4.25 4.08 15.13
C LEU A 182 -4.35 2.75 14.39
N LYS A 183 -3.45 2.55 13.43
CA LYS A 183 -3.25 1.29 12.74
C LYS A 183 -1.91 0.69 13.13
N LEU A 184 -1.88 -0.63 13.24
CA LEU A 184 -0.67 -1.42 13.43
C LEU A 184 -0.46 -2.29 12.19
N GLY A 185 0.79 -2.51 11.81
CA GLY A 185 1.16 -3.33 10.66
C GLY A 185 2.31 -4.25 11.02
N ALA A 186 2.33 -5.44 10.42
CA ALA A 186 3.46 -6.35 10.51
C ALA A 186 3.65 -7.06 9.17
N THR A 187 4.90 -7.32 8.80
CA THR A 187 5.27 -8.04 7.58
C THR A 187 6.48 -8.91 7.78
N LEU A 188 6.42 -10.10 7.18
CA LEU A 188 7.55 -10.96 6.89
C LEU A 188 7.82 -10.85 5.38
N LYS A 189 9.05 -10.54 4.99
CA LYS A 189 9.44 -10.37 3.60
C LYS A 189 10.48 -11.40 3.17
N ASN A 190 10.38 -11.83 1.92
CA ASN A 190 11.41 -12.58 1.19
C ASN A 190 11.75 -13.96 1.79
N LEU A 191 10.77 -14.67 2.35
CA LEU A 191 10.96 -16.06 2.77
C LEU A 191 11.02 -16.96 1.52
N GLY A 192 12.19 -17.51 1.18
CA GLY A 192 12.37 -18.14 -0.13
C GLY A 192 13.61 -19.01 -0.30
N THR A 193 13.83 -19.44 -1.54
CA THR A 193 14.80 -20.48 -1.93
C THR A 193 16.27 -20.03 -1.97
N GLY A 194 16.54 -18.73 -1.84
CA GLY A 194 17.84 -18.14 -2.17
C GLY A 194 18.08 -18.06 -3.68
N ILE A 195 19.12 -17.35 -4.11
CA ILE A 195 19.52 -17.24 -5.51
C ILE A 195 20.84 -17.99 -5.74
N THR A 196 20.96 -18.76 -6.82
CA THR A 196 22.16 -19.54 -7.13
C THR A 196 22.71 -19.09 -8.48
N LEU A 197 23.77 -18.28 -8.51
CA LEU A 197 24.51 -17.99 -9.74
C LEU A 197 25.57 -19.06 -10.05
N ASP A 198 26.12 -19.71 -9.02
CA ASP A 198 27.18 -20.72 -9.18
C ASP A 198 26.83 -22.07 -8.51
N LYS A 199 27.20 -22.28 -7.24
CA LYS A 199 27.17 -23.59 -6.56
C LYS A 199 26.42 -23.57 -5.24
N THR A 200 26.36 -22.44 -4.54
CA THR A 200 25.65 -22.32 -3.25
C THR A 200 24.60 -21.21 -3.32
N PRO A 201 23.33 -21.47 -2.96
CA PRO A 201 22.32 -20.43 -2.93
C PRO A 201 22.70 -19.36 -1.90
N GLY A 202 22.86 -18.12 -2.34
CA GLY A 202 22.89 -16.98 -1.45
C GLY A 202 21.48 -16.71 -0.90
N PRO A 203 21.29 -16.56 0.41
CA PRO A 203 19.98 -16.34 0.99
C PRO A 203 19.36 -15.03 0.47
N LEU A 204 18.04 -14.98 0.34
CA LEU A 204 17.33 -13.72 0.07
C LEU A 204 17.36 -12.82 1.32
N PRO A 205 17.15 -11.49 1.19
CA PRO A 205 17.17 -10.57 2.32
C PRO A 205 15.86 -10.71 3.12
N LEU A 206 15.78 -11.80 3.87
CA LEU A 206 14.68 -12.14 4.76
C LEU A 206 14.61 -11.08 5.86
N GLY A 207 13.42 -10.56 6.10
CA GLY A 207 13.25 -9.52 7.11
C GLY A 207 11.86 -9.46 7.69
N LEU A 208 11.79 -9.07 8.95
CA LEU A 208 10.56 -8.70 9.63
C LEU A 208 10.46 -7.18 9.70
N ARG A 209 9.26 -6.64 9.48
CA ARG A 209 8.96 -5.23 9.79
C ARG A 209 7.69 -5.15 10.61
N ALA A 210 7.67 -4.26 11.59
CA ALA A 210 6.49 -3.93 12.36
C ALA A 210 6.33 -2.40 12.40
N GLY A 211 5.10 -1.91 12.34
CA GLY A 211 4.84 -0.49 12.21
C GLY A 211 3.58 -0.03 12.92
N ALA A 212 3.51 1.28 13.17
CA ALA A 212 2.35 1.97 13.67
C ALA A 212 2.11 3.25 12.86
N ALA A 213 0.84 3.51 12.53
CA ALA A 213 0.42 4.71 11.83
C ALA A 213 -0.69 5.39 12.62
N TYR A 214 -0.46 6.64 13.02
CA TYR A 214 -1.33 7.44 13.87
C TYR A 214 -1.82 8.70 13.18
N GLN A 215 -3.13 8.77 12.92
CA GLN A 215 -3.81 9.94 12.38
C GLN A 215 -4.08 10.96 13.50
N TYR A 216 -3.10 11.83 13.77
CA TYR A 216 -3.20 12.84 14.83
C TYR A 216 -4.39 13.78 14.59
N LYS A 217 -4.48 14.30 13.36
CA LYS A 217 -5.58 15.11 12.82
C LYS A 217 -5.91 14.60 11.42
N LYS A 218 -7.06 14.99 10.85
CA LYS A 218 -7.44 14.61 9.47
C LYS A 218 -6.39 14.91 8.40
N ASP A 219 -5.54 15.89 8.67
CA ASP A 219 -4.54 16.41 7.75
C ASP A 219 -3.10 16.05 8.14
N LEU A 220 -2.90 15.34 9.26
CA LEU A 220 -1.57 14.95 9.74
C LEU A 220 -1.52 13.48 10.15
N LEU A 221 -0.76 12.71 9.39
CA LEU A 221 -0.41 11.32 9.66
C LEU A 221 1.01 11.25 10.19
N LEU A 222 1.22 10.50 11.27
CA LEU A 222 2.53 10.15 11.80
C LEU A 222 2.71 8.64 11.71
N THR A 223 3.90 8.17 11.39
CA THR A 223 4.19 6.75 11.20
C THR A 223 5.56 6.40 11.76
N SER A 224 5.69 5.16 12.22
CA SER A 224 6.94 4.61 12.74
C SER A 224 7.04 3.13 12.42
N ASP A 225 8.20 2.66 11.97
CA ASP A 225 8.49 1.26 11.73
C ASP A 225 9.79 0.82 12.42
N VAL A 226 9.82 -0.46 12.83
CA VAL A 226 11.02 -1.21 13.18
C VAL A 226 11.27 -2.21 12.06
N SER A 227 12.50 -2.22 11.52
CA SER A 227 12.94 -3.14 10.48
C SER A 227 14.02 -4.06 11.06
N LEU A 228 13.77 -5.37 10.96
CA LEU A 228 14.59 -6.46 11.48
C LEU A 228 15.00 -7.37 10.31
N PRO A 229 15.94 -6.95 9.45
CA PRO A 229 16.57 -7.86 8.49
C PRO A 229 17.36 -8.94 9.24
N PHE A 230 17.41 -10.16 8.72
CA PHE A 230 18.14 -11.27 9.32
C PHE A 230 19.64 -11.25 8.96
N ASP A 231 19.99 -10.46 7.94
CA ASP A 231 21.29 -10.35 7.30
C ASP A 231 21.85 -8.90 7.38
N ASP A 232 21.33 -8.07 8.28
CA ASP A 232 21.77 -6.68 8.49
C ASP A 232 21.29 -6.17 9.86
N SER A 233 21.67 -4.95 10.21
CA SER A 233 21.34 -4.31 11.49
C SER A 233 19.86 -3.92 11.59
N LEU A 234 19.36 -3.97 12.82
CA LEU A 234 18.07 -3.39 13.18
C LEU A 234 18.05 -1.90 12.81
N SER A 235 16.95 -1.44 12.23
CA SER A 235 16.75 -0.01 11.95
C SER A 235 15.38 0.48 12.37
N LEU A 236 15.34 1.73 12.83
CA LEU A 236 14.14 2.47 13.19
C LEU A 236 13.85 3.52 12.11
N HIS A 237 12.58 3.66 11.79
CA HIS A 237 12.09 4.50 10.71
C HIS A 237 10.93 5.32 11.26
N PHE A 238 10.91 6.62 10.99
CA PHE A 238 9.86 7.54 11.40
C PHE A 238 9.47 8.41 10.22
N GLY A 239 8.18 8.74 10.10
CA GLY A 239 7.67 9.53 9.00
C GLY A 239 6.47 10.37 9.39
N GLY A 240 6.24 11.42 8.62
CA GLY A 240 5.06 12.27 8.73
C GLY A 240 4.56 12.68 7.35
N GLU A 241 3.24 12.74 7.21
CA GLU A 241 2.55 13.28 6.03
C GLU A 241 1.56 14.35 6.48
N TYR A 242 1.77 15.57 6.01
CA TYR A 242 0.89 16.70 6.21
C TYR A 242 0.15 17.01 4.90
N LEU A 243 -1.16 16.83 4.89
CA LEU A 243 -2.02 17.21 3.79
C LEU A 243 -2.42 18.67 3.97
N TYR A 244 -2.12 19.51 2.97
CA TYR A 244 -2.54 20.90 3.02
C TYR A 244 -4.09 20.95 2.98
N PRO A 245 -4.77 21.58 3.97
CA PRO A 245 -6.21 21.44 4.14
C PRO A 245 -7.05 21.99 2.98
N THR A 246 -6.50 22.93 2.22
CA THR A 246 -7.19 23.63 1.13
C THR A 246 -6.65 23.18 -0.21
N MET A 247 -7.52 22.86 -1.16
CA MET A 247 -7.07 22.58 -2.53
C MET A 247 -6.68 23.88 -3.24
N VAL A 248 -5.53 23.87 -3.92
CA VAL A 248 -5.11 25.00 -4.77
C VAL A 248 -5.46 24.63 -6.21
N LYS A 249 -6.44 25.33 -6.81
CA LYS A 249 -6.93 25.05 -8.18
C LYS A 249 -7.33 23.57 -8.41
N GLY A 250 -7.93 22.94 -7.40
CA GLY A 250 -8.36 21.54 -7.44
C GLY A 250 -7.23 20.51 -7.23
N VAL A 251 -6.02 20.95 -6.90
CA VAL A 251 -4.89 20.10 -6.54
C VAL A 251 -4.78 20.00 -5.02
N ARG A 252 -4.73 18.77 -4.50
CA ARG A 252 -4.34 18.49 -3.11
C ARG A 252 -2.82 18.41 -3.01
N LEU A 253 -2.27 19.08 -2.02
CA LEU A 253 -0.84 19.09 -1.74
C LEU A 253 -0.55 18.30 -0.46
N ALA A 254 0.50 17.48 -0.49
CA ALA A 254 1.03 16.77 0.64
C ALA A 254 2.50 17.17 0.84
N LEU A 255 2.90 17.44 2.08
CA LEU A 255 4.29 17.60 2.49
C LEU A 255 4.68 16.42 3.37
N ARG A 256 5.88 15.89 3.15
CA ARG A 256 6.34 14.68 3.81
C ARG A 256 7.78 14.84 4.28
N GLY A 257 8.05 14.25 5.43
CA GLY A 257 9.39 14.15 5.98
C GLY A 257 9.55 12.85 6.73
N GLY A 258 10.78 12.36 6.79
CA GLY A 258 11.08 11.11 7.46
C GLY A 258 12.53 11.00 7.90
N PHE A 259 12.75 10.00 8.74
CA PHE A 259 14.02 9.70 9.37
C PHE A 259 14.22 8.17 9.42
N LYS A 260 15.36 7.65 8.94
CA LYS A 260 15.71 6.24 8.99
C LYS A 260 17.12 6.02 9.54
N THR A 261 17.27 5.17 10.55
CA THR A 261 18.56 4.99 11.25
C THR A 261 19.56 4.13 10.48
N SER A 262 19.10 3.34 9.50
CA SER A 262 19.95 2.41 8.75
C SER A 262 21.12 3.09 8.04
N SER A 263 20.92 4.31 7.54
CA SER A 263 21.95 5.05 6.81
C SER A 263 22.92 5.80 7.72
N MET A 264 22.50 6.11 8.96
CA MET A 264 23.19 7.05 9.84
C MET A 264 24.60 6.60 10.26
N GLY A 265 24.77 5.29 10.52
CA GLY A 265 26.03 4.75 11.04
C GLY A 265 27.19 4.76 10.03
N TYR A 266 26.89 4.80 8.73
CA TYR A 266 27.87 4.58 7.66
C TYR A 266 27.94 5.73 6.65
N LEU A 267 26.84 6.46 6.44
CA LEU A 267 26.72 7.53 5.42
C LEU A 267 26.54 8.93 6.04
N GLY A 268 26.68 9.05 7.36
CA GLY A 268 26.57 10.30 8.11
C GLY A 268 25.13 10.69 8.47
N ALA A 269 25.00 11.64 9.41
CA ALA A 269 23.71 12.00 10.03
C ALA A 269 22.65 12.51 9.04
N LEU A 270 23.05 13.22 8.00
CA LEU A 270 22.11 13.76 7.00
C LEU A 270 21.48 12.67 6.12
N SER A 271 22.15 11.52 5.96
CA SER A 271 21.62 10.39 5.17
C SER A 271 20.40 9.70 5.81
N ALA A 272 20.14 10.01 7.08
CA ALA A 272 18.98 9.51 7.79
C ALA A 272 17.71 10.28 7.39
N ILE A 273 17.82 11.51 6.88
CA ILE A 273 16.67 12.38 6.60
C ILE A 273 16.12 12.08 5.21
N SER A 274 14.81 12.18 5.05
CA SER A 274 14.16 12.18 3.74
C SER A 274 13.05 13.22 3.71
N LEU A 275 12.87 13.86 2.56
CA LEU A 275 11.88 14.89 2.34
C LEU A 275 11.12 14.61 1.05
N GLY A 276 9.89 15.09 0.96
CA GLY A 276 9.13 14.96 -0.28
C GLY A 276 7.82 15.70 -0.27
N PHE A 277 7.18 15.71 -1.43
CA PHE A 277 5.85 16.29 -1.61
C PHE A 277 5.00 15.41 -2.51
N GLY A 278 3.69 15.63 -2.46
CA GLY A 278 2.71 14.95 -3.30
C GLY A 278 1.70 15.94 -3.84
N LEU A 279 1.31 15.75 -5.09
CA LEU A 279 0.28 16.52 -5.78
C LEU A 279 -0.78 15.55 -6.26
N GLU A 280 -2.04 15.75 -5.89
CA GLU A 280 -3.14 14.90 -6.34
C GLU A 280 -4.28 15.72 -6.93
N LYS A 281 -4.69 15.39 -8.16
CA LYS A 281 -5.82 16.02 -8.87
C LYS A 281 -6.69 14.94 -9.49
N GLY A 282 -7.91 14.78 -8.96
CA GLY A 282 -8.83 13.74 -9.41
C GLY A 282 -8.24 12.35 -9.20
N GLY A 283 -8.13 11.57 -10.28
CA GLY A 283 -7.51 10.25 -10.27
C GLY A 283 -5.98 10.23 -10.40
N LEU A 284 -5.34 11.37 -10.68
CA LEU A 284 -3.90 11.43 -10.91
C LEU A 284 -3.16 11.94 -9.66
N GLY A 285 -2.09 11.26 -9.29
CA GLY A 285 -1.18 11.64 -8.21
C GLY A 285 0.26 11.66 -8.70
N LEU A 286 1.03 12.64 -8.28
CA LEU A 286 2.47 12.72 -8.50
C LEU A 286 3.15 12.88 -7.15
N ASP A 287 4.05 11.98 -6.81
CA ASP A 287 4.84 12.03 -5.57
C ASP A 287 6.32 12.16 -5.92
N TYR A 288 7.03 13.00 -5.17
CA TYR A 288 8.48 13.17 -5.28
C TYR A 288 9.14 13.05 -3.92
N ALA A 289 10.31 12.40 -3.86
CA ALA A 289 11.11 12.28 -2.67
C ALA A 289 12.60 12.49 -2.95
N LEU A 290 13.28 13.06 -1.96
CA LEU A 290 14.70 13.29 -1.90
C LEU A 290 15.27 12.63 -0.64
N SER A 291 16.28 11.80 -0.83
CA SER A 291 17.02 11.15 0.26
C SER A 291 18.52 11.35 0.04
N PRO A 292 19.23 12.06 0.91
CA PRO A 292 20.69 12.16 0.87
C PRO A 292 21.34 10.82 1.23
N TYR A 293 22.50 10.52 0.64
CA TYR A 293 23.30 9.32 0.90
C TYR A 293 24.78 9.65 1.16
N GLY A 294 25.06 10.87 1.65
CA GLY A 294 26.42 11.31 1.95
C GLY A 294 27.26 11.42 0.67
N ASP A 295 28.46 10.84 0.71
CA ASP A 295 29.42 10.89 -0.41
C ASP A 295 28.93 10.12 -1.66
N LEU A 296 27.93 9.25 -1.50
CA LEU A 296 27.30 8.54 -2.62
C LEU A 296 26.29 9.42 -3.39
N GLY A 297 26.04 10.65 -2.92
CA GLY A 297 25.16 11.62 -3.58
C GLY A 297 23.74 11.62 -3.02
N MET A 298 22.76 11.92 -3.88
CA MET A 298 21.35 12.04 -3.50
C MET A 298 20.50 11.11 -4.37
N ALA A 299 19.59 10.39 -3.73
CA ALA A 299 18.58 9.60 -4.43
C ALA A 299 17.33 10.46 -4.68
N HIS A 300 16.85 10.42 -5.92
CA HIS A 300 15.67 11.13 -6.37
C HIS A 300 14.61 10.12 -6.80
N ARG A 301 13.46 10.11 -6.11
CA ARG A 301 12.33 9.23 -6.45
C ARG A 301 11.15 10.02 -6.97
N LEU A 302 10.61 9.59 -8.09
CA LEU A 302 9.36 10.07 -8.67
C LEU A 302 8.35 8.92 -8.73
N SER A 303 7.09 9.19 -8.43
CA SER A 303 6.02 8.20 -8.61
C SER A 303 4.78 8.85 -9.18
N LEU A 304 4.25 8.25 -10.24
CA LEU A 304 2.97 8.57 -10.86
C LEU A 304 1.94 7.54 -10.40
N LYS A 305 0.85 8.01 -9.80
CA LYS A 305 -0.26 7.19 -9.32
C LYS A 305 -1.52 7.50 -10.13
N ILE A 306 -2.19 6.46 -10.59
CA ILE A 306 -3.44 6.56 -11.35
C ILE A 306 -4.52 5.78 -10.62
N LYS A 307 -5.58 6.46 -10.20
CA LYS A 307 -6.77 5.92 -9.55
C LYS A 307 -7.91 6.00 -10.54
N PHE A 308 -8.47 4.85 -10.89
CA PHE A 308 -9.58 4.77 -11.84
C PHE A 308 -10.89 4.76 -11.08
N ASP A 309 -11.78 5.67 -11.45
CA ASP A 309 -13.09 5.79 -10.80
C ASP A 309 -14.06 4.69 -11.26
N VAL A 310 -13.76 3.96 -12.34
CA VAL A 310 -14.73 3.06 -13.00
C VAL A 310 -14.08 1.82 -13.64
N LEU A 311 -13.39 1.00 -12.86
CA LEU A 311 -13.10 -0.40 -13.27
C LEU A 311 -13.46 -1.45 -12.20
N SER A 312 -13.94 -1.03 -11.02
CA SER A 312 -14.66 -1.89 -10.07
C SER A 312 -16.16 -1.99 -10.42
N GLY A 313 -16.48 -1.96 -11.71
CA GLY A 313 -17.82 -2.19 -12.23
C GLY A 313 -18.30 -3.59 -11.87
N GLY A 314 -19.00 -3.68 -10.74
CA GLY A 314 -20.11 -4.61 -10.57
C GLY A 314 -19.83 -6.10 -10.80
N ARG A 315 -18.86 -6.69 -10.09
CA ARG A 315 -19.08 -8.05 -9.55
C ARG A 315 -19.59 -8.00 -8.12
N GLY A 316 -20.40 -6.98 -7.82
CA GLY A 316 -21.32 -7.04 -6.69
C GLY A 316 -22.36 -8.11 -6.97
N THR A 317 -22.80 -8.81 -5.93
CA THR A 317 -23.83 -9.86 -5.92
C THR A 317 -24.86 -9.64 -7.04
N GLU A 318 -24.98 -10.62 -7.94
CA GLU A 318 -26.00 -10.55 -8.99
C GLU A 318 -27.38 -10.72 -8.37
N ILE A 319 -28.34 -9.93 -8.84
CA ILE A 319 -29.76 -10.13 -8.55
C ILE A 319 -30.49 -10.55 -9.80
N GLU A 320 -31.45 -11.44 -9.61
CA GLU A 320 -32.35 -11.86 -10.67
C GLU A 320 -33.44 -10.79 -10.82
N VAL A 321 -33.51 -10.18 -12.00
CA VAL A 321 -34.51 -9.16 -12.33
C VAL A 321 -35.34 -9.66 -13.49
N GLU A 322 -36.65 -9.52 -13.39
CA GLU A 322 -37.56 -9.84 -14.48
C GLU A 322 -37.68 -8.64 -15.42
N LYS A 323 -37.35 -8.84 -16.70
CA LYS A 323 -37.49 -7.85 -17.76
C LYS A 323 -38.17 -8.50 -18.95
N ASN A 324 -39.33 -7.97 -19.35
CA ASN A 324 -40.13 -8.48 -20.47
C ASN A 324 -40.43 -9.98 -20.36
N GLY A 325 -40.79 -10.46 -19.16
CA GLY A 325 -41.10 -11.87 -18.89
C GLY A 325 -39.90 -12.81 -18.88
N ARG A 326 -38.66 -12.29 -18.92
CA ARG A 326 -37.42 -13.08 -18.81
C ARG A 326 -36.66 -12.70 -17.55
N LYS A 327 -36.18 -13.70 -16.82
CA LYS A 327 -35.29 -13.52 -15.68
C LYS A 327 -33.86 -13.30 -16.18
N VAL A 328 -33.29 -12.14 -15.86
CA VAL A 328 -31.93 -11.74 -16.27
C VAL A 328 -31.12 -11.42 -15.02
N LYS A 329 -29.91 -11.98 -14.92
CA LYS A 329 -28.98 -11.65 -13.84
C LYS A 329 -28.33 -10.30 -14.13
N ARG A 330 -28.38 -9.39 -13.16
CA ARG A 330 -27.78 -8.05 -13.26
C ARG A 330 -27.06 -7.71 -11.95
N GLY A 331 -25.97 -6.94 -12.02
CA GLY A 331 -25.25 -6.53 -10.82
C GLY A 331 -26.11 -5.65 -9.90
N ALA A 332 -26.21 -6.01 -8.62
CA ALA A 332 -27.09 -5.31 -7.65
C ALA A 332 -26.87 -3.79 -7.60
N ALA A 333 -25.61 -3.33 -7.71
CA ALA A 333 -25.28 -1.91 -7.68
C ALA A 333 -25.83 -1.13 -8.89
N ALA A 334 -25.80 -1.72 -10.09
CA ALA A 334 -26.34 -1.10 -11.29
C ALA A 334 -27.87 -1.00 -11.22
N VAL A 335 -28.52 -2.07 -10.76
CA VAL A 335 -29.98 -2.07 -10.57
C VAL A 335 -30.39 -1.10 -9.47
N TYR A 336 -29.60 -0.96 -8.40
CA TYR A 336 -29.84 0.04 -7.36
C TYR A 336 -29.78 1.47 -7.92
N ALA A 337 -28.77 1.79 -8.73
CA ALA A 337 -28.65 3.11 -9.34
C ALA A 337 -29.85 3.45 -10.24
N GLU A 338 -30.29 2.50 -11.08
CA GLU A 338 -31.51 2.65 -11.89
C GLU A 338 -32.77 2.81 -11.03
N THR A 339 -32.86 2.04 -9.94
CA THR A 339 -34.00 2.12 -9.00
C THR A 339 -34.06 3.48 -8.32
N MET A 340 -32.91 4.05 -7.94
CA MET A 340 -32.84 5.39 -7.35
C MET A 340 -33.21 6.49 -8.35
N GLN A 341 -32.78 6.36 -9.61
CA GLN A 341 -33.19 7.28 -10.68
C GLN A 341 -34.71 7.24 -10.92
N TRP A 342 -35.27 6.03 -11.01
CA TRP A 342 -36.71 5.82 -11.09
C TRP A 342 -37.44 6.43 -9.89
N PHE A 343 -36.94 6.24 -8.67
CA PHE A 343 -37.53 6.79 -7.46
C PHE A 343 -37.57 8.32 -7.50
N SER A 344 -36.45 8.97 -7.87
CA SER A 344 -36.39 10.43 -8.01
C SER A 344 -37.35 10.94 -9.09
N ALA A 345 -37.40 10.29 -10.25
CA ALA A 345 -38.32 10.68 -11.33
C ALA A 345 -39.78 10.53 -10.90
N ARG A 346 -40.13 9.41 -10.26
CA ARG A 346 -41.49 9.10 -9.80
C ARG A 346 -41.97 10.04 -8.71
N THR A 347 -41.07 10.43 -7.80
CA THR A 347 -41.37 11.41 -6.75
C THR A 347 -41.82 12.74 -7.34
N VAL A 348 -41.19 13.18 -8.43
CA VAL A 348 -41.54 14.42 -9.12
C VAL A 348 -42.81 14.26 -9.95
N SER A 349 -42.91 13.18 -10.73
CA SER A 349 -44.03 13.00 -11.67
C SER A 349 -45.36 12.71 -10.98
N GLU A 350 -45.35 11.91 -9.91
CA GLU A 350 -46.55 11.48 -9.18
C GLU A 350 -46.83 12.33 -7.94
N LYS A 351 -45.98 13.32 -7.64
CA LYS A 351 -46.09 14.18 -6.44
C LYS A 351 -46.25 13.37 -5.14
N LEU A 352 -45.45 12.32 -4.99
CA LEU A 352 -45.52 11.42 -3.85
C LEU A 352 -45.36 12.19 -2.54
N ASP A 353 -46.18 11.86 -1.54
CA ASP A 353 -46.07 12.48 -0.23
C ASP A 353 -44.84 11.98 0.56
N LYS A 354 -44.53 12.63 1.68
CA LYS A 354 -43.36 12.25 2.50
C LYS A 354 -43.44 10.82 3.04
N GLY A 355 -44.63 10.30 3.34
CA GLY A 355 -44.85 8.96 3.84
C GLY A 355 -44.62 7.90 2.76
N GLU A 356 -45.14 8.14 1.56
CA GLU A 356 -44.94 7.31 0.38
C GLU A 356 -43.46 7.24 -0.03
N GLN A 357 -42.79 8.40 -0.03
CA GLN A 357 -41.35 8.48 -0.28
C GLN A 357 -40.55 7.68 0.75
N ALA A 358 -40.89 7.81 2.04
CA ALA A 358 -40.24 7.08 3.11
C ALA A 358 -40.43 5.56 2.99
N LEU A 359 -41.65 5.12 2.64
CA LEU A 359 -41.96 3.69 2.45
C LEU A 359 -41.18 3.10 1.27
N LEU A 360 -41.11 3.81 0.14
CA LEU A 360 -40.37 3.37 -1.04
C LEU A 360 -38.87 3.31 -0.76
N LEU A 361 -38.29 4.33 -0.11
CA LEU A 361 -36.88 4.32 0.28
C LEU A 361 -36.55 3.17 1.23
N GLN A 362 -37.42 2.89 2.21
CA GLN A 362 -37.26 1.74 3.11
C GLN A 362 -37.23 0.42 2.33
N LYS A 363 -38.18 0.21 1.41
CA LYS A 363 -38.22 -0.99 0.55
C LYS A 363 -36.97 -1.12 -0.34
N ILE A 364 -36.48 -0.01 -0.89
CA ILE A 364 -35.23 0.01 -1.69
C ILE A 364 -34.05 -0.38 -0.80
N ILE A 365 -33.92 0.19 0.40
CA ILE A 365 -32.85 -0.12 1.34
C ILE A 365 -32.89 -1.61 1.72
N ASP A 366 -34.05 -2.13 2.10
CA ASP A 366 -34.20 -3.53 2.54
C ASP A 366 -33.92 -4.51 1.41
N LYS A 367 -34.25 -4.13 0.17
CA LYS A 367 -33.95 -4.94 -1.02
C LYS A 367 -32.46 -4.98 -1.32
N PHE A 368 -31.73 -3.86 -1.24
CA PHE A 368 -30.36 -3.77 -1.75
C PHE A 368 -29.26 -3.89 -0.69
N ALA A 369 -29.55 -3.58 0.58
CA ALA A 369 -28.57 -3.70 1.67
C ALA A 369 -28.01 -5.14 1.85
N PRO A 370 -28.81 -6.21 1.74
CA PRO A 370 -28.30 -7.59 1.84
C PRO A 370 -27.29 -7.96 0.74
N PHE A 371 -27.35 -7.29 -0.41
CA PHE A 371 -26.48 -7.54 -1.56
C PHE A 371 -25.14 -6.77 -1.50
N GLY A 372 -24.84 -6.11 -0.39
CA GLY A 372 -23.59 -5.38 -0.19
C GLY A 372 -23.50 -4.07 -0.97
N VAL A 373 -24.64 -3.54 -1.45
CA VAL A 373 -24.72 -2.23 -2.11
C VAL A 373 -24.64 -1.13 -1.06
N ASP A 374 -23.87 -0.07 -1.33
CA ASP A 374 -23.84 1.11 -0.48
C ASP A 374 -25.15 1.90 -0.59
N VAL A 375 -26.00 1.75 0.43
CA VAL A 375 -27.31 2.41 0.56
C VAL A 375 -27.29 3.61 1.51
N SER A 376 -26.11 4.13 1.86
CA SER A 376 -25.95 5.24 2.82
C SER A 376 -26.71 6.50 2.39
N GLY A 377 -26.70 6.84 1.10
CA GLY A 377 -27.45 7.97 0.55
C GLY A 377 -28.97 7.83 0.73
N ALA A 378 -29.53 6.64 0.45
CA ALA A 378 -30.97 6.38 0.67
C ALA A 378 -31.34 6.42 2.16
N LYS A 379 -30.46 5.91 3.05
CA LYS A 379 -30.66 6.01 4.51
C LYS A 379 -30.68 7.45 5.00
N ALA A 380 -29.82 8.31 4.46
CA ALA A 380 -29.79 9.73 4.78
C ALA A 380 -31.07 10.45 4.30
N GLN A 381 -31.54 10.17 3.08
CA GLN A 381 -32.80 10.71 2.57
C GLN A 381 -34.00 10.27 3.41
N LEU A 382 -34.07 8.98 3.77
CA LEU A 382 -35.12 8.44 4.63
C LEU A 382 -35.12 9.09 6.02
N ALA A 383 -33.95 9.32 6.62
CA ALA A 383 -33.83 10.00 7.90
C ALA A 383 -34.31 11.46 7.82
N GLY A 384 -34.00 12.17 6.73
CA GLY A 384 -34.49 13.53 6.47
C GLY A 384 -36.01 13.60 6.38
N LEU A 385 -36.65 12.64 5.70
CA LEU A 385 -38.10 12.56 5.58
C LEU A 385 -38.80 12.28 6.92
N LYS A 386 -38.21 11.42 7.78
CA LYS A 386 -38.75 11.11 9.11
C LYS A 386 -38.57 12.26 10.12
N ASN A 387 -37.52 13.08 9.97
CA ASN A 387 -37.23 14.17 10.90
C ASN A 387 -37.93 15.49 10.54
N GLY A 388 -38.36 15.69 9.30
CA GLY A 388 -39.04 16.90 8.82
C GLY A 388 -40.56 16.92 9.03
N GLY A 389 -41.06 16.25 10.07
CA GLY A 389 -42.48 16.07 10.40
C GLY A 389 -42.84 16.42 11.85
N LYS A 390 -42.14 17.39 12.44
CA LYS A 390 -42.56 18.06 13.69
C LYS A 390 -42.94 19.50 13.41
#